data_AF-A0A8S2KAF5-F1
#
_entry.id   AF-A0A8S2KAF5-F1
#
_cell.length_a   1.000
_cell.length_b   1.000
_cell.length_c   1.000
_cell.angle_alpha   90.00
_cell.angle_beta   90.00
_cell.angle_gamma   90.00
#
_symmetry.space_group_name_H-M   'P 1'
#
loop_
_entity.id
_entity.type
_entity.pdbx_description
1 polymer ?
#
loop_
_entity_poly.entity_id
_entity_poly.type
_entity_poly.pdbx_seq_one_letter_code
_entity_poly.pdbx_strand_id
1 'polypeptide(L)'
;MVLLKSINKSDFFKLDDGQSPQLFLNRKALQFQSELNTKQFAVSMDDQDPLGYVRQKFYYPKLQTLPNVDKKRVHLSHECIYLCGQSLGLMPVQTFKNMDAFMHDWATL
;
A
#
# COMPACT_ATOMS: atom_id res chain seq x y z
N MET A 1 9.26 19.68 -3.04
CA MET A 1 9.22 19.19 -1.65
C MET A 1 7.78 18.79 -1.33
N VAL A 2 7.44 17.50 -1.43
CA VAL A 2 6.10 17.04 -1.01
C VAL A 2 6.13 16.97 0.51
N LEU A 3 5.41 17.88 1.16
CA LEU A 3 5.19 17.81 2.60
C LEU A 3 4.57 16.44 2.91
N LEU A 4 5.32 15.58 3.61
CA LEU A 4 4.72 14.44 4.28
C LEU A 4 3.64 15.03 5.19
N LYS A 5 2.41 14.53 5.12
CA LYS A 5 1.41 14.86 6.14
C LYS A 5 2.07 14.61 7.49
N SER A 6 2.02 15.59 8.40
CA SER A 6 2.50 15.36 9.76
C SER A 6 1.56 14.32 10.37
N ILE A 7 2.02 13.08 10.46
CA ILE A 7 1.30 12.00 11.12
C ILE A 7 1.86 11.92 12.52
N ASN A 8 0.99 12.10 13.51
CA ASN A 8 1.37 11.98 14.90
C ASN A 8 1.35 10.52 15.32
N LYS A 9 2.19 10.16 16.31
CA LYS A 9 2.19 8.81 16.89
C LYS A 9 0.83 8.41 17.50
N SER A 10 -0.04 9.39 17.77
CA SER A 10 -1.43 9.20 18.20
C SER A 10 -2.35 8.64 17.11
N ASP A 11 -2.01 8.85 15.84
CA ASP A 11 -2.90 8.56 14.71
C ASP A 11 -2.86 7.09 14.30
N PHE A 12 -1.85 6.37 14.79
CA PHE A 12 -1.66 4.94 14.55
C PHE A 12 -2.48 4.10 15.50
N PHE A 13 -2.95 2.95 15.01
CA PHE A 13 -3.43 1.89 15.89
C PHE A 13 -2.31 1.50 16.87
N LYS A 14 -2.55 1.74 18.15
CA LYS A 14 -1.68 1.27 19.21
C LYS A 14 -2.18 -0.09 19.64
N LEU A 15 -1.32 -1.09 19.50
CA LEU A 15 -1.45 -2.28 20.33
C LEU A 15 -1.02 -1.87 21.74
N ASP A 16 -1.87 -2.16 22.73
CA ASP A 16 -1.46 -2.05 24.12
C ASP A 16 -0.26 -2.99 24.34
N ASP A 17 0.69 -2.63 25.21
CA ASP A 17 1.87 -3.47 25.46
C ASP A 17 1.43 -4.90 25.84
N GLY A 18 1.80 -5.89 25.02
CA GLY A 18 1.43 -7.30 25.19
C GLY A 18 0.13 -7.75 24.51
N GLN A 19 -0.58 -6.88 23.79
CA GLN A 19 -1.78 -7.25 23.05
C GLN A 19 -1.44 -8.05 21.78
N SER A 20 -2.07 -9.22 21.60
CA SER A 20 -1.95 -9.97 20.35
C SER A 20 -2.71 -9.30 19.19
N PRO A 21 -2.21 -9.40 17.94
CA PRO A 21 -2.93 -8.90 16.76
C PRO A 21 -4.35 -9.48 16.64
N GLN A 22 -4.54 -10.74 17.02
CA GLN A 22 -5.87 -11.38 16.98
C GLN A 22 -6.88 -10.69 17.90
N LEU A 23 -6.50 -10.37 19.15
CA LEU A 23 -7.39 -9.66 20.07
C LEU A 23 -7.72 -8.25 19.55
N PHE A 24 -6.74 -7.60 18.94
CA PHE A 24 -6.95 -6.28 18.31
C PHE A 24 -7.95 -6.35 17.17
N LEU A 25 -7.78 -7.30 16.25
CA LEU A 25 -8.69 -7.48 15.12
C LEU A 25 -10.10 -7.83 15.59
N ASN A 26 -10.25 -8.71 16.59
CA ASN A 26 -11.55 -9.03 17.18
C ASN A 26 -12.25 -7.79 17.75
N ARG A 27 -11.52 -6.93 18.47
CA ARG A 27 -12.06 -5.66 18.99
C ARG A 27 -12.52 -4.73 17.85
N LYS A 28 -11.73 -4.63 16.78
CA LYS A 28 -12.08 -3.84 15.60
C LYS A 28 -13.30 -4.38 14.88
N ALA A 29 -13.44 -5.71 14.76
CA ALA A 29 -14.62 -6.34 14.17
C ALA A 29 -15.91 -5.95 14.92
N LEU A 30 -15.88 -5.95 16.26
CA LEU A 30 -16.99 -5.49 17.08
C LEU A 30 -17.30 -3.99 16.86
N GLN A 31 -16.27 -3.14 16.77
CA GLN A 31 -16.43 -1.71 16.50
C GLN A 31 -17.05 -1.44 15.12
N PHE A 32 -16.68 -2.22 14.12
CA PHE A 32 -17.17 -2.07 12.74
C PHE A 32 -18.47 -2.81 12.47
N GLN A 33 -18.98 -3.55 13.47
CA GLN A 33 -20.17 -4.40 13.34
C GLN A 33 -20.05 -5.36 12.15
N SER A 34 -18.86 -5.94 11.95
CA SER A 34 -18.53 -6.79 10.81
C SER A 34 -17.71 -8.00 11.24
N GLU A 35 -17.87 -9.13 10.54
CA GLU A 35 -17.02 -10.31 10.75
C GLU A 35 -15.62 -10.13 10.14
N LEU A 36 -14.61 -10.76 10.75
CA LEU A 36 -13.20 -10.62 10.36
C LEU A 36 -12.89 -11.02 8.91
N ASN A 37 -13.59 -12.03 8.39
CA ASN A 37 -13.36 -12.61 7.07
C ASN A 37 -14.20 -11.92 5.97
N THR A 38 -14.74 -10.74 6.24
CA THR A 38 -15.57 -10.00 5.27
C THR A 38 -14.77 -8.92 4.55
N LYS A 39 -15.18 -8.63 3.32
CA LYS A 39 -14.66 -7.47 2.57
C LYS A 39 -14.94 -6.15 3.30
N GLN A 40 -16.08 -6.03 3.97
CA GLN A 40 -16.46 -4.82 4.73
C GLN A 40 -15.45 -4.52 5.84
N PHE A 41 -15.01 -5.54 6.57
CA PHE A 41 -13.99 -5.38 7.61
C PHE A 41 -12.67 -4.89 7.03
N ALA A 42 -12.21 -5.50 5.92
CA ALA A 42 -10.98 -5.08 5.24
C ALA A 42 -11.03 -3.62 4.76
N VAL A 43 -12.14 -3.20 4.14
CA VAL A 43 -12.32 -1.81 3.69
C VAL A 43 -12.33 -0.83 4.88
N SER A 44 -13.03 -1.19 5.97
CA SER A 44 -13.07 -0.35 7.19
C SER A 44 -11.69 -0.19 7.84
N MET A 45 -10.83 -1.23 7.74
CA MET A 45 -9.45 -1.17 8.18
C MET A 45 -8.61 -0.26 7.28
N ASP A 46 -8.73 -0.37 5.97
CA ASP A 46 -8.03 0.48 4.99
C ASP A 46 -8.42 1.97 5.16
N ASP A 47 -9.71 2.27 5.39
CA ASP A 47 -10.23 3.62 5.57
C ASP A 47 -9.67 4.31 6.84
N GLN A 48 -9.32 3.52 7.86
CA GLN A 48 -8.74 4.01 9.11
C GLN A 48 -7.21 3.96 9.14
N ASP A 49 -6.54 3.50 8.07
CA ASP A 49 -5.09 3.48 8.02
C ASP A 49 -4.52 4.89 7.75
N PRO A 50 -3.83 5.52 8.72
CA PRO A 50 -3.22 6.84 8.51
C PRO A 50 -2.15 6.83 7.41
N LEU A 51 -1.58 5.66 7.06
CA LEU A 51 -0.57 5.51 6.00
C LEU A 51 -1.14 5.13 4.65
N GLY A 52 -2.47 4.98 4.49
CA GLY A 52 -3.06 4.53 3.22
C GLY A 52 -2.66 5.39 2.01
N TYR A 53 -2.44 6.68 2.20
CA TYR A 53 -1.99 7.60 1.14
C TYR A 53 -0.58 7.31 0.62
N VAL A 54 0.27 6.64 1.41
CA VAL A 54 1.65 6.29 1.04
C VAL A 54 1.66 5.31 -0.13
N ARG A 55 0.63 4.47 -0.27
CA ARG A 55 0.46 3.57 -1.42
C ARG A 55 0.56 4.30 -2.75
N GLN A 56 -0.02 5.51 -2.83
CA GLN A 56 -0.02 6.35 -4.04
C GLN A 56 1.37 6.92 -4.40
N LYS A 57 2.37 6.73 -3.54
CA LYS A 57 3.75 7.17 -3.76
C LYS A 57 4.59 6.12 -4.48
N PHE A 58 4.04 4.96 -4.82
CA PHE A 58 4.75 3.86 -5.47
C PHE A 58 4.04 3.41 -6.75
N TYR A 59 4.82 2.89 -7.71
CA TYR A 59 4.27 2.24 -8.89
C TYR A 59 3.98 0.77 -8.62
N TYR A 60 2.70 0.39 -8.65
CA TYR A 60 2.26 -1.00 -8.57
C TYR A 60 2.15 -1.62 -9.98
N PRO A 61 2.72 -2.80 -10.21
CA PRO A 61 2.53 -3.52 -11.47
C PRO A 61 1.06 -3.86 -11.71
N LYS A 62 0.60 -3.72 -12.95
CA LYS A 62 -0.73 -4.22 -13.35
C LYS A 62 -0.64 -5.70 -13.69
N LEU A 63 -1.71 -6.45 -13.44
CA LEU A 63 -1.74 -7.90 -13.72
C LEU A 63 -1.43 -8.22 -15.19
N GLN A 64 -1.82 -7.34 -16.12
CA GLN A 64 -1.51 -7.50 -17.54
C GLN A 64 -0.03 -7.44 -17.91
N THR A 65 0.82 -6.80 -17.09
CA THR A 65 2.25 -6.63 -17.38
C THR A 65 3.10 -7.75 -16.80
N LEU A 66 2.51 -8.67 -16.03
CA LEU A 66 3.23 -9.76 -15.39
C LEU A 66 3.38 -10.96 -16.35
N PRO A 67 4.55 -11.61 -16.37
CA PRO A 67 4.85 -12.66 -17.36
C PRO A 67 4.06 -13.96 -17.15
N ASN A 68 3.71 -14.32 -15.92
CA ASN A 68 3.16 -15.64 -15.55
C ASN A 68 1.72 -15.57 -15.01
N VAL A 69 0.88 -14.71 -15.58
CA VAL A 69 -0.52 -14.53 -15.15
C VAL A 69 -1.47 -15.17 -16.14
N ASP A 70 -2.36 -16.04 -15.64
CA ASP A 70 -3.48 -16.56 -16.43
C ASP A 70 -4.51 -15.44 -16.69
N LYS A 71 -4.40 -14.84 -17.88
CA LYS A 71 -5.21 -13.70 -18.31
C LYS A 71 -6.71 -13.98 -18.37
N LYS A 72 -7.13 -15.25 -18.39
CA LYS A 72 -8.56 -15.61 -18.42
C LYS A 72 -9.21 -15.59 -17.04
N ARG A 73 -8.42 -15.63 -15.97
CA ARG A 73 -8.88 -15.72 -14.58
C ARG A 73 -8.79 -14.41 -13.81
N VAL A 74 -8.23 -13.37 -14.42
CA VAL A 74 -7.97 -12.10 -13.75
C VAL A 74 -8.48 -10.92 -14.57
N HIS A 75 -8.78 -9.84 -13.86
CA HIS A 75 -9.03 -8.55 -14.48
C HIS A 75 -7.69 -7.86 -14.75
N LEU A 76 -7.31 -7.80 -16.01
CA LEU A 76 -6.01 -7.33 -16.50
C LEU A 76 -5.66 -5.89 -16.09
N SER A 77 -6.66 -5.04 -15.87
CA SER A 77 -6.49 -3.65 -15.45
C SER A 77 -6.13 -3.48 -13.97
N HIS A 78 -6.40 -4.48 -13.13
CA HIS A 78 -6.12 -4.39 -11.70
C HIS A 78 -4.63 -4.42 -11.40
N GLU A 79 -4.26 -3.76 -10.30
CA GLU A 79 -2.94 -3.89 -9.68
C GLU A 79 -2.73 -5.31 -9.17
N CYS A 80 -1.48 -5.77 -9.16
CA CYS A 80 -1.14 -7.04 -8.54
C CYS A 80 -1.12 -6.93 -7.00
N ILE A 81 -1.27 -8.07 -6.34
CA ILE A 81 -1.01 -8.20 -4.90
C ILE A 81 0.50 -8.48 -4.75
N TYR A 82 1.27 -7.44 -4.42
CA TYR A 82 2.72 -7.53 -4.37
C TYR A 82 3.23 -7.89 -2.97
N LEU A 83 3.54 -9.18 -2.75
CA LEU A 83 4.02 -9.73 -1.47
C LEU A 83 5.52 -10.07 -1.46
N CYS A 84 6.30 -9.45 -2.36
CA CYS A 84 7.74 -9.69 -2.52
C CYS A 84 8.59 -8.46 -2.18
N GLY A 85 8.02 -7.47 -1.49
CA GLY A 85 8.67 -6.19 -1.15
C GLY A 85 9.95 -6.32 -0.32
N GLN A 86 10.10 -7.43 0.41
CA GLN A 86 11.31 -7.77 1.15
C GLN A 86 12.51 -8.13 0.26
N SER A 87 12.25 -8.58 -0.98
CA SER A 87 13.29 -8.94 -1.93
C SER A 87 13.58 -7.79 -2.88
N LEU A 88 12.53 -7.23 -3.49
CA LEU A 88 12.65 -6.07 -4.38
C LEU A 88 11.56 -5.07 -4.00
N GLY A 89 11.97 -3.87 -3.59
CA GLY A 89 11.03 -2.79 -3.29
C GLY A 89 10.32 -2.28 -4.54
N LEU A 90 9.09 -1.80 -4.37
CA LEU A 90 8.42 -1.06 -5.44
C LEU A 90 9.12 0.28 -5.67
N MET A 91 9.12 0.74 -6.92
CA MET A 91 9.73 2.03 -7.27
C MET A 91 8.89 3.19 -6.74
N PRO A 92 9.46 4.11 -5.94
CA PRO A 92 8.81 5.37 -5.61
C PRO A 92 8.57 6.22 -6.87
N VAL A 93 7.44 6.90 -6.93
CA VAL A 93 7.07 7.78 -8.06
C VAL A 93 8.11 8.86 -8.32
N GLN A 94 8.74 9.37 -7.26
CA GLN A 94 9.77 10.41 -7.35
C GLN A 94 11.06 9.91 -7.99
N THR A 95 11.39 8.61 -7.86
CA THR A 95 12.61 8.04 -8.44
C THR A 95 12.63 8.22 -9.96
N PHE A 96 11.50 7.96 -10.63
CA PHE A 96 11.38 8.15 -12.08
C PHE A 96 11.62 9.62 -12.48
N LYS A 97 11.00 10.57 -11.77
CA LYS A 97 11.15 12.01 -12.06
C LYS A 97 12.58 12.50 -11.91
N ASN A 98 13.26 12.06 -10.84
CA ASN A 98 14.65 12.45 -10.60
C ASN A 98 15.56 11.85 -11.66
N MET A 99 15.39 10.57 -11.99
CA MET A 99 16.15 9.90 -13.03
C MET A 99 16.01 10.60 -14.38
N ASP A 100 14.77 10.94 -14.76
CA ASP A 100 14.48 11.62 -16.03
C ASP A 100 15.15 13.00 -16.10
N ALA A 101 15.10 13.79 -15.02
CA ALA A 101 15.79 15.07 -14.93
C ALA A 101 17.30 14.94 -15.12
N PHE A 102 17.95 14.02 -14.39
CA PHE A 102 19.38 13.79 -14.53
C PHE A 102 19.79 13.31 -15.93
N MET A 103 18.98 12.45 -16.54
CA MET A 103 19.23 11.96 -17.90
C MET A 103 19.05 13.07 -18.94
N HIS A 104 18.07 13.95 -18.76
CA HIS A 104 17.87 15.11 -19.62
C HIS A 104 19.04 16.08 -19.53
N ASP A 105 19.46 16.45 -18.32
CA ASP A 105 20.60 17.33 -18.09
C ASP A 105 21.84 16.77 -18.80
N TRP A 106 22.12 15.47 -18.63
CA TRP A 106 23.25 14.82 -19.26
C TRP A 106 23.18 14.81 -20.80
N ALA A 107 21.99 14.65 -21.38
CA ALA A 107 21.80 14.68 -22.82
C ALA A 107 21.97 16.08 -23.44
N THR A 108 21.82 17.14 -22.64
CA THR A 108 21.92 18.54 -23.08
C THR A 108 23.27 19.21 -22.81
N LEU A 109 24.19 18.50 -22.14
CA LEU A 109 25.60 18.89 -22.00
C LEU A 109 26.37 18.68 -23.31
#